data_AF-A0A7K6V5K8-F1
#
_entry.id   AF-A0A7K6V5K8-F1
#
_cell.length_a   1.000
_cell.length_b   1.000
_cell.length_c   1.000
_cell.angle_alpha   90.00
_cell.angle_beta   90.00
_cell.angle_gamma   90.00
#
_symmetry.space_group_name_H-M   'P 1'
#
loop_
_entity.id
_entity.type
_entity.pdbx_description
1 polymer ?
#
loop_
_entity_poly.entity_id
_entity_poly.type
_entity_poly.pdbx_seq_one_letter_code
_entity_poly.pdbx_strand_id
1 'polypeptide(L)'
;MRLSQSIPFTPVPPRGEPVTVYRLEESSPSILNNSMSSWSQLGLCAKIEFLSKEEMGGGLRRALKVVCTWSEYDILKSGHLYIIKSFLPEVVNTWSSIYKEDTVLHLCLREIQQQRAAQKLTFAFNQMKPKSIPYSPRFLEVFLLYCHSAGQWFAVEECMTGEFRKYNNNNGDEIIPTNMLEEVMLAFSHWTYEYTRGELLVLDLQGVGENLTDPSVIKAGEKRSYDMVFGPANLGEDAIKNFRAKHHCNSCCRKLKLPDLKRNDYTPDKIIFPQDDAPELTIQPGSCTKDSDPANSIRLML
;
A
#
# COMPACT_ATOMS: atom_id res chain seq x y z
N MET A 1 60.18 -6.04 26.14
CA MET A 1 58.71 -6.06 26.37
C MET A 1 58.02 -6.35 25.03
N ARG A 2 56.92 -7.09 24.97
CA ARG A 2 56.27 -7.46 23.69
C ARG A 2 55.84 -6.24 22.85
N LEU A 3 55.37 -5.18 23.50
CA LEU A 3 54.98 -3.92 22.85
C LEU A 3 56.15 -3.09 22.30
N SER A 4 57.40 -3.45 22.62
CA SER A 4 58.60 -2.81 22.07
C SER A 4 59.14 -3.51 20.82
N GLN A 5 58.41 -4.48 20.26
CA GLN A 5 58.73 -5.21 19.04
C GLN A 5 57.66 -4.96 17.98
N SER A 6 58.01 -5.12 16.70
CA SER A 6 57.04 -5.06 15.60
C SER A 6 55.97 -6.15 15.77
N ILE A 7 54.72 -5.74 15.97
CA ILE A 7 53.59 -6.65 16.04
C ILE A 7 53.03 -6.82 14.63
N PRO A 8 52.84 -8.06 14.14
CA PRO A 8 52.22 -8.27 12.84
C PRO A 8 50.79 -7.71 12.87
N PHE A 9 50.52 -6.74 11.99
CA PHE A 9 49.20 -6.19 11.74
C PHE A 9 48.91 -6.34 10.25
N THR A 10 47.94 -7.19 9.93
CA THR A 10 47.50 -7.42 8.55
C THR A 10 46.12 -6.80 8.39
N PRO A 11 46.02 -5.56 7.89
CA PRO A 11 44.72 -4.95 7.63
C PRO A 11 44.01 -5.74 6.53
N VAL A 12 42.81 -6.23 6.83
CA VAL A 12 41.94 -6.89 5.83
C VAL A 12 41.19 -5.79 5.06
N PRO A 13 41.11 -5.86 3.72
CA PRO A 13 40.32 -4.90 2.96
C PRO A 13 38.88 -4.83 3.49
N PRO A 14 38.34 -3.61 3.71
CA PRO A 14 36.97 -3.49 4.18
C PRO A 14 36.03 -4.11 3.15
N ARG A 15 35.27 -5.12 3.57
CA ARG A 15 34.21 -5.71 2.75
C ARG A 15 32.92 -4.91 2.87
N GLY A 16 32.15 -4.87 1.79
CA GLY A 16 30.85 -4.20 1.73
C GLY A 16 30.90 -2.74 1.32
N GLU A 17 29.76 -2.27 0.83
CA GLU A 17 29.56 -0.93 0.31
C GLU A 17 29.00 -0.01 1.41
N PRO A 18 29.59 1.18 1.60
CA PRO A 18 28.98 2.21 2.44
C PRO A 18 27.80 2.84 1.70
N VAL A 19 26.69 3.01 2.41
CA VAL A 19 25.45 3.60 1.89
C VAL A 19 24.90 4.60 2.89
N THR A 20 24.08 5.53 2.40
CA THR A 20 23.34 6.47 3.24
C THR A 20 21.86 6.10 3.23
N VAL A 21 21.29 5.94 4.41
CA VAL A 21 19.90 5.51 4.59
C VAL A 21 19.07 6.67 5.13
N TYR A 22 17.90 6.89 4.53
CA TYR A 22 16.90 7.87 4.94
C TYR A 22 15.60 7.16 5.26
N ARG A 23 14.90 7.65 6.28
CA ARG A 23 13.65 7.06 6.75
C ARG A 23 12.49 8.01 6.46
N LEU A 24 11.36 7.44 6.07
CA LEU A 24 10.09 8.15 6.14
C LEU A 24 9.61 8.05 7.60
N GLU A 25 9.81 9.10 8.38
CA GLU A 25 9.49 9.17 9.80
C GLU A 25 8.00 9.39 10.03
N GLU A 26 7.56 9.19 11.27
CA GLU A 26 6.16 9.27 11.69
C GLU A 26 6.07 10.08 12.97
N SER A 27 5.22 11.12 12.99
CA SER A 27 5.01 11.97 14.17
C SER A 27 4.42 11.22 15.36
N SER A 28 3.72 10.11 15.14
CA SER A 28 3.09 9.29 16.17
C SER A 28 3.12 7.80 15.82
N PRO A 29 4.27 7.11 15.96
CA PRO A 29 4.42 5.71 15.56
C PRO A 29 3.45 4.73 16.27
N SER A 30 3.01 5.07 17.48
CA SER A 30 2.05 4.27 18.27
C SER A 30 0.61 4.34 17.73
N ILE A 31 0.29 5.34 16.90
CA ILE A 31 -1.03 5.56 16.30
C ILE A 31 -0.82 5.85 14.81
N LEU A 32 -0.24 4.87 14.11
CA LEU A 32 0.32 5.05 12.76
C LEU A 32 -0.71 5.61 11.75
N ASN A 33 -1.98 5.22 11.85
CA ASN A 33 -3.05 5.70 10.97
C ASN A 33 -3.40 7.19 11.16
N ASN A 34 -3.12 7.78 12.32
CA ASN A 34 -3.31 9.21 12.60
C ASN A 34 -1.99 10.01 12.62
N SER A 35 -0.87 9.34 12.30
CA SER A 35 0.46 9.94 12.27
C SER A 35 0.73 10.65 10.95
N MET A 36 1.50 11.74 11.00
CA MET A 36 1.98 12.45 9.81
C MET A 36 3.34 11.89 9.40
N SER A 37 3.49 11.59 8.11
CA SER A 37 4.75 11.09 7.54
C SER A 37 5.63 12.25 7.07
N SER A 38 6.92 12.23 7.39
CA SER A 38 7.90 13.21 6.90
C SER A 38 9.26 12.57 6.67
N TRP A 39 9.98 12.98 5.61
CA TRP A 39 11.31 12.45 5.33
C TRP A 39 12.34 12.96 6.35
N SER A 40 13.19 12.06 6.83
CA SER A 40 14.36 12.39 7.64
C SER A 40 15.29 13.33 6.88
N GLN A 41 15.74 14.40 7.54
CA GLN A 41 16.64 15.38 6.91
C GLN A 41 18.10 14.94 6.95
N LEU A 42 18.48 14.16 7.98
CA LEU A 42 19.82 13.61 8.12
C LEU A 42 19.84 12.16 7.62
N GLY A 43 20.72 11.87 6.68
CA GLY A 43 20.99 10.49 6.25
C GLY A 43 21.94 9.81 7.22
N LEU A 44 21.66 8.55 7.54
CA LEU A 44 22.46 7.73 8.45
C LEU A 44 23.35 6.76 7.67
N CYS A 45 24.55 6.48 8.19
CA CYS A 45 25.47 5.59 7.51
C CYS A 45 25.06 4.12 7.73
N ALA A 46 25.16 3.30 6.69
CA ALA A 46 25.10 1.85 6.82
C ALA A 46 26.12 1.18 5.91
N LYS A 47 26.41 -0.09 6.20
CA LYS A 47 27.33 -0.91 5.42
C LYS A 47 26.63 -2.20 5.01
N ILE A 48 26.62 -2.48 3.72
CA ILE A 48 25.94 -3.64 3.14
C ILE A 48 26.89 -4.51 2.33
N GLU A 49 26.73 -5.83 2.37
CA GLU A 49 27.43 -6.77 1.49
C GLU A 49 26.45 -7.43 0.54
N PHE A 50 26.76 -7.40 -0.75
CA PHE A 50 25.99 -8.11 -1.77
C PHE A 50 26.25 -9.61 -1.67
N LEU A 51 25.17 -10.38 -1.49
CA LEU A 51 25.27 -11.84 -1.31
C LEU A 51 25.08 -12.61 -2.62
N SER A 52 24.29 -12.07 -3.54
CA SER A 52 24.03 -12.68 -4.85
C SER A 52 24.20 -11.66 -5.97
N LYS A 53 24.61 -12.14 -7.15
CA LYS A 53 24.41 -11.44 -8.43
C LYS A 53 23.03 -11.73 -9.03
N GLU A 54 22.28 -12.63 -8.37
CA GLU A 54 20.98 -13.07 -8.83
C GLU A 54 19.96 -11.95 -8.58
N GLU A 55 19.51 -11.36 -9.69
CA GLU A 55 18.46 -10.36 -9.70
C GLU A 55 17.11 -11.08 -9.61
N MET A 56 16.35 -10.79 -8.56
CA MET A 56 14.95 -11.15 -8.49
C MET A 56 14.16 -10.12 -9.29
N GLY A 57 13.50 -10.55 -10.36
CA GLY A 57 12.78 -9.67 -11.27
C GLY A 57 11.28 -9.67 -11.02
N GLY A 58 10.70 -8.48 -10.91
CA GLY A 58 9.26 -8.23 -11.02
C GLY A 58 8.97 -7.29 -12.21
N GLY A 59 7.71 -6.91 -12.41
CA GLY A 59 7.29 -6.17 -13.61
C GLY A 59 8.08 -4.88 -13.92
N LEU A 60 8.31 -4.02 -12.92
CA LEU A 60 8.89 -2.67 -13.12
C LEU A 60 10.28 -2.49 -12.49
N ARG A 61 10.77 -3.49 -11.74
CA ARG A 61 11.91 -3.36 -10.82
C ARG A 61 12.78 -4.60 -10.81
N ARG A 62 14.04 -4.38 -10.46
CA ARG A 62 15.00 -5.42 -10.08
C ARG A 62 15.24 -5.37 -8.59
N ALA A 63 15.38 -6.54 -7.98
CA ALA A 63 15.65 -6.71 -6.57
C ALA A 63 16.95 -7.50 -6.36
N LEU A 64 17.80 -7.03 -5.44
CA LEU A 64 19.06 -7.66 -5.06
C LEU A 64 19.07 -7.96 -3.56
N LYS A 65 19.57 -9.14 -3.19
CA LYS A 65 19.70 -9.55 -1.79
C LYS A 65 21.05 -9.13 -1.24
N VAL A 66 21.02 -8.43 -0.11
CA VAL A 66 22.20 -7.96 0.61
C VAL A 66 22.12 -8.33 2.09
N VAL A 67 23.25 -8.31 2.78
CA VAL A 67 23.31 -8.35 4.25
C VAL A 67 23.76 -7.00 4.77
N CYS A 68 23.09 -6.47 5.80
CA CYS A 68 23.58 -5.32 6.54
C CYS A 68 24.66 -5.81 7.52
N THR A 69 25.90 -5.33 7.40
CA THR A 69 26.97 -5.68 8.34
C THR A 69 27.01 -4.73 9.52
N TRP A 70 26.60 -3.47 9.33
CA TRP A 70 26.52 -2.46 10.37
C TRP A 70 25.65 -1.29 9.91
N SER A 71 24.96 -0.61 10.82
CA SER A 71 24.37 0.70 10.54
C SER A 71 24.38 1.61 11.76
N GLU A 72 24.38 2.91 11.50
CA GLU A 72 24.30 3.94 12.52
C GLU A 72 22.92 3.91 13.21
N TYR A 73 22.92 3.90 14.54
CA TYR A 73 21.72 3.78 15.39
C TYR A 73 20.82 2.58 15.06
N ASP A 74 21.37 1.52 14.46
CA ASP A 74 20.65 0.32 14.05
C ASP A 74 19.44 0.61 13.14
N ILE A 75 19.51 1.66 12.30
CA ILE A 75 18.45 1.97 11.31
C ILE A 75 18.16 0.76 10.40
N LEU A 76 19.22 0.01 10.05
CA LEU A 76 19.16 -1.33 9.48
C LEU A 76 19.84 -2.31 10.43
N LYS A 77 19.17 -3.40 10.79
CA LYS A 77 19.67 -4.37 11.76
C LYS A 77 20.94 -5.06 11.23
N SER A 78 22.03 -4.99 11.99
CA SER A 78 23.26 -5.72 11.68
C SER A 78 23.01 -7.24 11.63
N GLY A 79 23.68 -7.93 10.70
CA GLY A 79 23.55 -9.36 10.43
C GLY A 79 22.26 -9.77 9.70
N HIS A 80 21.35 -8.84 9.42
CA HIS A 80 20.07 -9.14 8.77
C HIS A 80 20.15 -9.01 7.25
N LEU A 81 19.29 -9.77 6.58
CA LEU A 81 19.15 -9.78 5.13
C LEU A 81 18.15 -8.72 4.69
N TYR A 82 18.49 -8.01 3.62
CA TYR A 82 17.68 -6.95 3.02
C TYR A 82 17.54 -7.17 1.52
N ILE A 83 16.48 -6.61 0.95
CA ILE A 83 16.25 -6.50 -0.48
C ILE A 83 16.42 -5.05 -0.89
N ILE A 84 17.32 -4.79 -1.83
CA ILE A 84 17.49 -3.48 -2.48
C ILE A 84 16.79 -3.52 -3.83
N LYS A 85 15.91 -2.55 -4.08
CA LYS A 85 15.11 -2.44 -5.30
C LYS A 85 15.56 -1.24 -6.13
N SER A 86 15.62 -1.45 -7.44
CA SER A 86 15.85 -0.39 -8.44
C SER A 86 14.85 -0.51 -9.57
N PHE A 87 14.51 0.63 -10.18
CA PHE A 87 13.65 0.65 -11.35
C PHE A 87 14.40 0.19 -12.62
N LEU A 88 13.66 -0.43 -13.53
CA LEU A 88 14.16 -0.74 -14.85
C LEU A 88 14.36 0.55 -15.68
N PRO A 89 15.36 0.61 -16.57
CA PRO A 89 15.61 1.80 -17.40
C PRO A 89 14.38 2.29 -18.18
N GLU A 90 13.54 1.38 -18.65
CA GLU A 90 12.32 1.70 -19.40
C GLU A 90 11.31 2.46 -18.54
N VAL A 91 11.24 2.13 -17.25
CA VAL A 91 10.39 2.84 -16.28
C VAL A 91 10.94 4.23 -16.03
N VAL A 92 12.25 4.36 -15.80
CA VAL A 92 12.91 5.66 -15.60
C VAL A 92 12.69 6.56 -16.82
N ASN A 93 12.86 6.03 -18.03
CA ASN A 93 12.64 6.76 -19.28
C ASN A 93 11.19 7.24 -19.41
N THR A 94 10.20 6.40 -19.09
CA THR A 94 8.78 6.76 -19.11
C THR A 94 8.49 7.96 -18.20
N TRP A 95 9.06 7.95 -17.00
CA TRP A 95 8.82 8.97 -15.97
C TRP A 95 9.72 10.20 -16.06
N SER A 96 10.78 10.17 -16.88
CA SER A 96 11.65 11.34 -17.14
C SER A 96 10.91 12.53 -17.74
N SER A 97 9.78 12.28 -18.42
CA SER A 97 8.91 13.32 -18.94
C SER A 97 8.19 14.10 -17.82
N ILE A 98 7.93 13.46 -16.69
CA ILE A 98 7.22 14.01 -15.51
C ILE A 98 8.23 14.59 -14.53
N TYR A 99 9.21 13.80 -14.10
CA TYR A 99 10.29 14.23 -13.21
C TYR A 99 11.53 14.57 -14.04
N LYS A 100 11.74 15.87 -14.26
CA LYS A 100 12.84 16.39 -15.09
C LYS A 100 14.22 16.13 -14.50
N GLU A 101 14.31 16.12 -13.18
CA GLU A 101 15.53 15.88 -12.42
C GLU A 101 15.28 14.80 -11.37
N ASP A 102 16.34 14.05 -11.05
CA ASP A 102 16.33 12.99 -10.04
C ASP A 102 15.13 12.03 -10.17
N THR A 103 14.81 11.61 -11.39
CA THR A 103 13.66 10.74 -11.68
C THR A 103 13.67 9.48 -10.81
N VAL A 104 14.83 8.84 -10.65
CA VAL A 104 14.97 7.63 -9.82
C VAL A 104 14.70 7.90 -8.35
N LEU A 105 15.17 9.03 -7.81
CA LEU A 105 14.89 9.44 -6.44
C LEU A 105 13.38 9.60 -6.25
N HIS A 106 12.72 10.39 -7.11
CA HIS A 106 11.28 10.61 -7.03
C HIS A 106 10.49 9.31 -7.10
N LEU A 107 10.86 8.39 -7.99
CA LEU A 107 10.24 7.07 -8.07
C LEU A 107 10.40 6.28 -6.76
N CYS A 108 11.59 6.27 -6.15
CA CYS A 108 11.83 5.61 -4.86
C CYS A 108 11.00 6.27 -3.73
N LEU A 109 10.96 7.59 -3.68
CA LEU A 109 10.17 8.33 -2.68
C LEU A 109 8.68 7.94 -2.78
N ARG A 110 8.14 7.87 -4.00
CA ARG A 110 6.73 7.51 -4.24
C ARG A 110 6.41 6.06 -3.92
N GLU A 111 7.33 5.15 -4.21
CA GLU A 111 7.20 3.73 -3.85
C GLU A 111 7.13 3.55 -2.32
N ILE A 112 8.03 4.21 -1.60
CA ILE A 112 8.08 4.16 -0.13
C ILE A 112 6.81 4.78 0.47
N GLN A 113 6.35 5.91 -0.07
CA GLN A 113 5.10 6.56 0.34
C GLN A 113 3.88 5.67 0.08
N GLN A 114 3.82 4.98 -1.07
CA GLN A 114 2.75 4.03 -1.40
C GLN A 114 2.70 2.89 -0.39
N GLN A 115 3.84 2.27 -0.09
CA GLN A 115 3.89 1.20 0.90
C GLN A 115 3.51 1.71 2.30
N ARG A 116 3.92 2.93 2.66
CA ARG A 116 3.51 3.57 3.93
C ARG A 116 2.01 3.81 4.01
N ALA A 117 1.35 4.22 2.93
CA ALA A 117 -0.10 4.36 2.89
C ALA A 117 -0.80 3.02 3.17
N ALA A 118 -0.31 1.93 2.56
CA ALA A 118 -0.80 0.58 2.84
C ALA A 118 -0.51 0.12 4.28
N GLN A 119 0.63 0.50 4.86
CA GLN A 119 0.94 0.28 6.28
C GLN A 119 -0.07 0.97 7.21
N LYS A 120 -0.45 2.22 6.91
CA LYS A 120 -1.46 2.96 7.70
C LYS A 120 -2.83 2.29 7.63
N LEU A 121 -3.23 1.79 6.46
CA LEU A 121 -4.48 1.05 6.27
C LEU A 121 -4.47 -0.30 7.00
N THR A 122 -3.39 -1.07 6.91
CA THR A 122 -3.27 -2.33 7.67
C THR A 122 -3.25 -2.10 9.18
N PHE A 123 -2.62 -1.01 9.65
CA PHE A 123 -2.67 -0.63 11.05
C PHE A 123 -4.11 -0.37 11.52
N ALA A 124 -4.87 0.43 10.76
CA ALA A 124 -6.28 0.70 11.04
C ALA A 124 -7.12 -0.59 11.01
N PHE A 125 -6.96 -1.42 9.97
CA PHE A 125 -7.64 -2.72 9.85
C PHE A 125 -7.42 -3.59 11.09
N ASN A 126 -6.18 -3.71 11.55
CA ASN A 126 -5.84 -4.54 12.70
C ASN A 126 -6.41 -4.03 14.02
N GLN A 127 -6.66 -2.72 14.14
CA GLN A 127 -7.33 -2.14 15.30
C GLN A 127 -8.85 -2.35 15.29
N MET A 128 -9.48 -2.31 14.12
CA MET A 128 -10.94 -2.36 13.99
C MET A 128 -11.53 -3.75 13.74
N LYS A 129 -10.73 -4.69 13.22
CA LYS A 129 -11.24 -6.03 12.89
C LYS A 129 -11.79 -6.74 14.14
N PRO A 130 -12.85 -7.55 13.99
CA PRO A 130 -13.32 -8.42 15.07
C PRO A 130 -12.23 -9.36 15.58
N LYS A 131 -12.20 -9.63 16.89
CA LYS A 131 -11.27 -10.57 17.54
C LYS A 131 -11.36 -12.00 16.98
N SER A 132 -12.45 -12.36 16.31
CA SER A 132 -12.63 -13.64 15.61
C SER A 132 -11.80 -13.80 14.34
N ILE A 133 -11.10 -12.75 13.90
CA ILE A 133 -10.16 -12.77 12.78
C ILE A 133 -8.74 -12.85 13.36
N PRO A 134 -8.06 -14.01 13.26
CA PRO A 134 -6.81 -14.24 13.97
C PRO A 134 -5.60 -13.55 13.31
N TYR A 135 -5.60 -13.41 11.99
CA TYR A 135 -4.46 -12.91 11.23
C TYR A 135 -4.45 -11.40 11.10
N SER A 136 -3.25 -10.82 11.17
CA SER A 136 -2.94 -9.39 11.13
C SER A 136 -2.00 -9.07 9.97
N PRO A 137 -2.53 -8.77 8.77
CA PRO A 137 -1.71 -8.33 7.64
C PRO A 137 -0.84 -7.14 8.04
N ARG A 138 0.43 -7.15 7.61
CA ARG A 138 1.40 -6.07 7.89
C ARG A 138 2.30 -5.85 6.68
N PHE A 139 2.36 -4.62 6.20
CA PHE A 139 3.35 -4.24 5.20
C PHE A 139 4.72 -3.96 5.83
N LEU A 140 5.80 -4.40 5.17
CA LEU A 140 7.16 -4.09 5.57
C LEU A 140 7.44 -2.59 5.53
N GLU A 141 8.30 -2.13 6.43
CA GLU A 141 8.87 -0.78 6.31
C GLU A 141 9.93 -0.76 5.21
N VAL A 142 9.91 0.32 4.42
CA VAL A 142 10.87 0.56 3.35
C VAL A 142 11.62 1.84 3.66
N PHE A 143 12.93 1.81 3.44
CA PHE A 143 13.83 2.94 3.61
C PHE A 143 14.34 3.39 2.24
N LEU A 144 14.71 4.66 2.15
CA LEU A 144 15.40 5.19 0.99
C LEU A 144 16.90 4.99 1.21
N LEU A 145 17.61 4.49 0.20
CA LEU A 145 19.02 4.17 0.28
C LEU A 145 19.76 4.83 -0.88
N TYR A 146 20.83 5.56 -0.58
CA TYR A 146 21.77 6.07 -1.57
C TYR A 146 23.06 5.26 -1.52
N CYS A 147 23.46 4.69 -2.66
CA CYS A 147 24.72 3.97 -2.80
C CYS A 147 25.73 4.83 -3.53
N HIS A 148 26.77 5.29 -2.82
CA HIS A 148 27.79 6.19 -3.36
C HIS A 148 28.58 5.55 -4.49
N SER A 149 28.96 4.27 -4.36
CA SER A 149 29.70 3.52 -5.37
C SER A 149 28.93 3.34 -6.68
N ALA A 150 27.59 3.31 -6.62
CA ALA A 150 26.72 3.21 -7.79
C ALA A 150 26.20 4.58 -8.28
N GLY A 151 26.36 5.64 -7.49
CA GLY A 151 25.84 6.98 -7.79
C GLY A 151 24.31 7.03 -7.93
N GLN A 152 23.57 6.18 -7.21
CA GLN A 152 22.12 6.01 -7.44
C GLN A 152 21.31 5.76 -6.16
N TRP A 153 20.02 6.11 -6.24
CA TRP A 153 19.00 5.87 -5.22
C TRP A 153 18.29 4.52 -5.40
N PHE A 154 17.90 3.93 -4.28
CA PHE A 154 17.22 2.65 -4.18
C PHE A 154 16.19 2.67 -3.06
N ALA A 155 15.23 1.76 -3.12
CA ALA A 155 14.39 1.40 -1.98
C ALA A 155 14.96 0.15 -1.31
N VAL A 156 14.94 0.07 0.03
CA VAL A 156 15.45 -1.08 0.78
C VAL A 156 14.47 -1.53 1.86
N GLU A 157 14.27 -2.85 1.98
CA GLU A 157 13.36 -3.47 2.96
C GLU A 157 13.92 -4.80 3.46
N GLU A 158 13.42 -5.29 4.61
CA GLU A 158 13.87 -6.58 5.15
C GLU A 158 13.54 -7.74 4.19
N CYS A 159 14.47 -8.68 4.05
CA CYS A 159 14.28 -9.87 3.24
C CYS A 159 13.44 -10.90 4.01
N MET A 160 12.23 -11.17 3.51
CA MET A 160 11.38 -12.23 4.04
C MET A 160 11.94 -13.61 3.70
N THR A 161 11.89 -14.54 4.66
CA THR A 161 12.25 -15.94 4.44
C THR A 161 10.97 -16.79 4.43
N GLY A 162 10.75 -17.50 3.33
CA GLY A 162 9.60 -18.37 3.15
C GLY A 162 9.08 -18.32 1.71
N GLU A 163 7.93 -18.94 1.48
CA GLU A 163 7.32 -18.98 0.16
C GLU A 163 6.64 -17.64 -0.15
N PHE A 164 7.18 -16.91 -1.13
CA PHE A 164 6.60 -15.65 -1.59
C PHE A 164 5.39 -15.94 -2.48
N ARG A 165 4.22 -15.43 -2.10
CA ARG A 165 2.95 -15.63 -2.82
C ARG A 165 2.28 -14.30 -3.13
N LYS A 166 1.51 -14.28 -4.22
CA LYS A 166 0.63 -13.18 -4.60
C LYS A 166 -0.83 -13.62 -4.43
N TYR A 167 -1.61 -12.86 -3.66
CA TYR A 167 -3.00 -13.15 -3.30
C TYR A 167 -3.99 -12.54 -4.30
N ASN A 168 -3.71 -11.31 -4.75
CA ASN A 168 -4.44 -10.66 -5.83
C ASN A 168 -3.50 -9.81 -6.67
N ASN A 169 -3.99 -9.32 -7.81
CA ASN A 169 -3.21 -8.52 -8.73
C ASN A 169 -3.90 -7.19 -9.07
N ASN A 170 -3.18 -6.40 -9.83
CA ASN A 170 -3.57 -5.09 -10.35
C ASN A 170 -4.78 -5.10 -11.31
N ASN A 171 -5.14 -6.25 -11.87
CA ASN A 171 -6.29 -6.44 -12.77
C ASN A 171 -7.56 -6.86 -12.01
N GLY A 172 -7.50 -6.90 -10.68
CA GLY A 172 -8.58 -7.35 -9.82
C GLY A 172 -8.78 -8.87 -9.82
N ASP A 173 -7.82 -9.65 -10.35
CA ASP A 173 -7.86 -11.11 -10.22
C ASP A 173 -7.36 -11.50 -8.83
N GLU A 174 -8.01 -12.51 -8.25
CA GLU A 174 -7.72 -13.03 -6.91
C GLU A 174 -7.53 -14.54 -6.97
N ILE A 175 -6.70 -15.08 -6.07
CA ILE A 175 -6.64 -16.52 -5.87
C ILE A 175 -7.97 -17.05 -5.30
N ILE A 176 -8.23 -18.34 -5.48
CA ILE A 176 -9.27 -19.01 -4.70
C ILE A 176 -8.66 -19.32 -3.32
N PRO A 177 -9.17 -18.71 -2.22
CA PRO A 177 -8.56 -18.89 -0.91
C PRO A 177 -8.74 -20.34 -0.43
N THR A 178 -7.64 -20.93 0.03
CA THR A 178 -7.56 -22.31 0.55
C THR A 178 -7.51 -22.36 2.07
N ASN A 179 -7.25 -21.22 2.72
CA ASN A 179 -7.10 -21.11 4.16
C ASN A 179 -7.52 -19.72 4.67
N MET A 180 -7.67 -19.60 5.99
CA MET A 180 -8.15 -18.36 6.63
C MET A 180 -7.19 -17.18 6.46
N LEU A 181 -5.88 -17.39 6.30
CA LEU A 181 -4.94 -16.30 6.04
C LEU A 181 -5.23 -15.67 4.67
N GLU A 182 -5.38 -16.49 3.64
CA GLU A 182 -5.71 -16.04 2.28
C GLU A 182 -7.08 -15.33 2.25
N GLU A 183 -8.08 -15.85 2.98
CA GLU A 183 -9.36 -15.14 3.12
C GLU A 183 -9.21 -13.75 3.75
N VAL A 184 -8.36 -13.62 4.77
CA VAL A 184 -8.09 -12.32 5.42
C VAL A 184 -7.39 -11.36 4.46
N MET A 185 -6.44 -11.83 3.66
CA MET A 185 -5.75 -11.01 2.67
C MET A 185 -6.73 -10.46 1.62
N LEU A 186 -7.56 -11.32 1.02
CA LEU A 186 -8.54 -10.88 0.03
C LEU A 186 -9.60 -9.94 0.63
N ALA A 187 -10.04 -10.23 1.86
CA ALA A 187 -10.97 -9.36 2.58
C ALA A 187 -10.36 -8.01 2.96
N PHE A 188 -9.04 -7.92 3.14
CA PHE A 188 -8.35 -6.66 3.42
C PHE A 188 -8.47 -5.69 2.23
N SER A 189 -8.26 -6.14 0.99
CA SER A 189 -8.48 -5.29 -0.20
C SER A 189 -9.89 -4.72 -0.25
N HIS A 190 -10.91 -5.56 -0.06
CA HIS A 190 -12.31 -5.12 0.01
C HIS A 190 -12.51 -4.13 1.17
N TRP A 191 -12.01 -4.44 2.35
CA TRP A 191 -12.11 -3.57 3.51
C TRP A 191 -11.52 -2.18 3.24
N THR A 192 -10.38 -2.08 2.54
CA THR A 192 -9.78 -0.76 2.23
C THR A 192 -10.70 0.12 1.39
N TYR A 193 -11.40 -0.47 0.42
CA TYR A 193 -12.37 0.24 -0.42
C TYR A 193 -13.53 0.78 0.40
N GLU A 194 -14.13 -0.07 1.24
CA GLU A 194 -15.28 0.31 2.07
C GLU A 194 -14.89 1.29 3.19
N TYR A 195 -13.75 1.07 3.85
CA TYR A 195 -13.27 1.92 4.93
C TYR A 195 -12.97 3.34 4.46
N THR A 196 -12.44 3.48 3.23
CA THR A 196 -12.13 4.77 2.62
C THR A 196 -13.28 5.33 1.79
N ARG A 197 -14.49 4.76 1.93
CA ARG A 197 -15.71 5.21 1.24
C ARG A 197 -15.56 5.26 -0.29
N GLY A 198 -14.82 4.30 -0.82
CA GLY A 198 -14.56 4.14 -2.25
C GLY A 198 -13.41 5.00 -2.78
N GLU A 199 -12.69 5.75 -1.93
CA GLU A 199 -11.61 6.64 -2.37
C GLU A 199 -10.30 5.91 -2.67
N LEU A 200 -9.96 4.87 -1.90
CA LEU A 200 -8.72 4.11 -2.04
C LEU A 200 -8.99 2.61 -2.11
N LEU A 201 -8.22 1.91 -2.94
CA LEU A 201 -8.22 0.46 -3.03
C LEU A 201 -6.78 -0.05 -2.98
N VAL A 202 -6.48 -0.99 -2.09
CA VAL A 202 -5.17 -1.64 -2.04
C VAL A 202 -5.23 -2.97 -2.77
N LEU A 203 -4.45 -3.11 -3.84
CA LEU A 203 -4.26 -4.34 -4.63
C LEU A 203 -2.79 -4.78 -4.62
N ASP A 204 -2.49 -5.81 -5.42
CA ASP A 204 -1.18 -6.46 -5.54
C ASP A 204 -0.66 -6.98 -4.20
N LEU A 205 -1.56 -7.55 -3.40
CA LEU A 205 -1.21 -8.12 -2.10
C LEU A 205 -0.28 -9.33 -2.34
N GLN A 206 0.96 -9.21 -1.87
CA GLN A 206 1.98 -10.23 -2.04
C GLN A 206 2.99 -10.21 -0.89
N GLY A 207 3.58 -11.36 -0.58
CA GLY A 207 4.57 -11.49 0.48
C GLY A 207 4.66 -12.90 1.05
N VAL A 208 5.06 -13.03 2.31
CA VAL A 208 5.24 -14.30 3.02
C VAL A 208 4.38 -14.30 4.28
N GLY A 209 3.36 -15.17 4.30
CA GLY A 209 2.44 -15.26 5.43
C GLY A 209 1.67 -13.95 5.62
N GLU A 210 1.71 -13.40 6.84
CA GLU A 210 1.09 -12.12 7.20
C GLU A 210 1.88 -10.88 6.75
N ASN A 211 3.15 -11.06 6.39
CA ASN A 211 4.02 -9.97 5.99
C ASN A 211 3.90 -9.73 4.49
N LEU A 212 3.55 -8.51 4.13
CA LEU A 212 3.29 -8.07 2.77
C LEU A 212 4.31 -7.02 2.34
N THR A 213 4.52 -6.89 1.04
CA THR A 213 5.33 -5.85 0.43
C THR A 213 4.80 -5.53 -0.96
N ASP A 214 5.27 -4.44 -1.56
CA ASP A 214 4.94 -4.05 -2.93
C ASP A 214 3.43 -3.97 -3.26
N PRO A 215 2.60 -3.32 -2.42
CA PRO A 215 1.19 -3.11 -2.76
C PRO A 215 1.06 -2.06 -3.85
N SER A 216 -0.07 -2.08 -4.56
CA SER A 216 -0.57 -0.95 -5.35
C SER A 216 -1.69 -0.24 -4.59
N VAL A 217 -1.55 1.06 -4.32
CA VAL A 217 -2.60 1.87 -3.70
C VAL A 217 -3.26 2.72 -4.78
N ILE A 218 -4.48 2.36 -5.14
CA ILE A 218 -5.21 2.96 -6.26
C ILE A 218 -6.20 3.98 -5.71
N LYS A 219 -6.18 5.20 -6.26
CA LYS A 219 -7.13 6.25 -5.90
C LYS A 219 -8.27 6.33 -6.92
N ALA A 220 -9.51 6.38 -6.44
CA ALA A 220 -10.68 6.55 -7.29
C ALA A 220 -10.76 7.97 -7.86
N GLY A 221 -11.26 8.09 -9.09
CA GLY A 221 -11.47 9.38 -9.77
C GLY A 221 -10.21 10.00 -10.41
N GLU A 222 -9.04 9.36 -10.29
CA GLU A 222 -7.86 9.73 -11.07
C GLU A 222 -8.03 9.27 -12.54
N LYS A 223 -8.56 10.17 -13.37
CA LYS A 223 -8.75 9.94 -14.82
C LYS A 223 -7.48 10.09 -15.66
N ARG A 224 -6.37 10.52 -15.06
CA ARG A 224 -5.12 10.86 -15.74
C ARG A 224 -3.99 10.00 -15.19
N SER A 225 -3.31 9.28 -16.08
CA SER A 225 -2.18 8.39 -15.75
C SER A 225 -0.96 9.09 -15.14
N TYR A 226 -0.93 10.42 -15.09
CA TYR A 226 0.18 11.22 -14.58
C TYR A 226 -0.11 11.91 -13.24
N ASP A 227 -1.36 11.89 -12.75
CA ASP A 227 -1.73 12.44 -11.44
C ASP A 227 -1.61 11.38 -10.33
N MET A 228 -1.00 10.23 -10.62
CA MET A 228 -0.90 9.08 -9.73
C MET A 228 -0.25 9.43 -8.39
N VAL A 229 -1.07 9.63 -7.34
CA VAL A 229 -0.62 10.00 -5.99
C VAL A 229 0.30 8.94 -5.37
N PHE A 230 0.17 7.67 -5.79
CA PHE A 230 0.92 6.55 -5.26
C PHE A 230 1.56 5.72 -6.39
N GLY A 231 2.90 5.73 -6.42
CA GLY A 231 3.72 4.82 -7.22
C GLY A 231 3.58 4.88 -8.76
N PRO A 232 4.40 4.10 -9.48
CA PRO A 232 4.41 4.08 -10.96
C PRO A 232 3.38 3.13 -11.59
N ALA A 233 2.47 2.53 -10.80
CA ALA A 233 1.57 1.47 -11.24
C ALA A 233 0.28 2.02 -11.88
N ASN A 234 0.32 2.30 -13.19
CA ASN A 234 -0.77 2.88 -13.99
C ASN A 234 -2.05 2.01 -14.08
N LEU A 235 -2.96 2.08 -13.10
CA LEU A 235 -4.10 1.13 -13.02
C LEU A 235 -5.48 1.78 -12.85
N GLY A 236 -5.56 3.01 -12.35
CA GLY A 236 -6.72 3.91 -12.44
C GLY A 236 -8.11 3.32 -12.10
N GLU A 237 -9.15 3.87 -12.74
CA GLU A 237 -10.56 3.48 -12.55
C GLU A 237 -10.86 2.04 -13.01
N ASP A 238 -10.14 1.53 -14.03
CA ASP A 238 -10.37 0.19 -14.56
C ASP A 238 -10.02 -0.90 -13.55
N ALA A 239 -8.97 -0.71 -12.75
CA ALA A 239 -8.62 -1.65 -11.69
C ALA A 239 -9.71 -1.72 -10.62
N ILE A 240 -10.29 -0.58 -10.22
CA ILE A 240 -11.40 -0.54 -9.26
C ILE A 240 -12.63 -1.24 -9.84
N LYS A 241 -12.99 -0.93 -11.09
CA LYS A 241 -14.12 -1.56 -11.78
C LYS A 241 -13.94 -3.08 -11.87
N ASN A 242 -12.76 -3.54 -12.29
CA ASN A 242 -12.45 -4.95 -12.41
C ASN A 242 -12.49 -5.65 -11.05
N PHE A 243 -11.92 -5.04 -10.02
CA PHE A 243 -11.96 -5.57 -8.65
C PHE A 243 -13.41 -5.72 -8.16
N ARG A 244 -14.26 -4.69 -8.29
CA ARG A 244 -15.68 -4.77 -7.89
C ARG A 244 -16.44 -5.87 -8.63
N ALA A 245 -16.13 -6.10 -9.90
CA ALA A 245 -16.77 -7.13 -10.71
C ALA A 245 -16.31 -8.55 -10.32
N LYS A 246 -15.02 -8.72 -10.03
CA LYS A 246 -14.35 -10.03 -9.88
C LYS A 246 -14.18 -10.49 -8.43
N HIS A 247 -14.18 -9.58 -7.46
CA HIS A 247 -14.00 -9.95 -6.05
C HIS A 247 -15.12 -10.89 -5.59
N HIS A 248 -14.75 -11.92 -4.83
CA HIS A 248 -15.68 -12.86 -4.24
C HIS A 248 -15.64 -12.75 -2.72
N CYS A 249 -16.72 -12.24 -2.12
CA CYS A 249 -16.82 -12.11 -0.67
C CYS A 249 -16.69 -13.47 0.04
N ASN A 250 -15.70 -13.59 0.91
CA ASN A 250 -15.41 -14.80 1.68
C ASN A 250 -15.93 -14.70 3.13
N SER A 251 -15.57 -15.66 3.99
CA SER A 251 -16.06 -15.67 5.38
C SER A 251 -15.54 -14.49 6.20
N CYS A 252 -14.34 -14.00 5.90
CA CYS A 252 -13.75 -12.83 6.51
C CYS A 252 -14.51 -11.55 6.12
N CYS A 253 -14.87 -11.37 4.85
CA CYS A 253 -15.70 -10.23 4.42
C CYS A 253 -17.02 -10.16 5.20
N ARG A 254 -17.67 -11.31 5.40
CA ARG A 254 -18.91 -11.41 6.20
C ARG A 254 -18.68 -11.10 7.67
N LYS A 255 -17.58 -11.59 8.28
CA LYS A 255 -17.22 -11.24 9.68
C LYS A 255 -16.97 -9.75 9.86
N LEU A 256 -16.38 -9.10 8.86
CA LEU A 256 -16.17 -7.65 8.80
C LEU A 256 -17.45 -6.86 8.47
N LYS A 257 -18.56 -7.55 8.18
CA LYS A 257 -19.84 -6.96 7.75
C LYS A 257 -19.70 -6.08 6.52
N LEU A 258 -18.82 -6.47 5.61
CA LEU A 258 -18.64 -5.74 4.36
C LEU A 258 -19.82 -6.00 3.42
N PRO A 259 -20.36 -4.95 2.78
CA PRO A 259 -21.44 -5.07 1.80
C PRO A 259 -20.92 -5.68 0.49
N ASP A 260 -21.83 -6.09 -0.40
CA ASP A 260 -21.41 -6.56 -1.72
C ASP A 260 -20.93 -5.37 -2.59
N LEU A 261 -19.73 -5.48 -3.16
CA LEU A 261 -19.15 -4.48 -4.06
C LEU A 261 -19.95 -4.28 -5.36
N LYS A 262 -20.79 -5.27 -5.71
CA LYS A 262 -21.68 -5.23 -6.89
C LYS A 262 -22.96 -4.45 -6.63
N ARG A 263 -23.19 -3.95 -5.41
CA ARG A 263 -24.31 -3.06 -5.11
C ARG A 263 -24.20 -1.76 -5.90
N ASN A 264 -25.35 -1.16 -6.20
CA ASN A 264 -25.42 0.11 -6.90
C ASN A 264 -25.13 1.24 -5.90
N ASP A 265 -24.18 2.14 -6.22
CA ASP A 265 -23.73 3.19 -5.29
C ASP A 265 -24.84 4.21 -4.95
N TYR A 266 -25.94 4.22 -5.71
CA TYR A 266 -27.07 5.14 -5.59
C TYR A 266 -28.34 4.55 -4.98
N THR A 267 -28.30 3.35 -4.43
CA THR A 267 -29.42 2.81 -3.64
C THR A 267 -29.05 2.80 -2.16
N PRO A 268 -29.36 3.86 -1.40
CA PRO A 268 -29.30 3.76 0.06
C PRO A 268 -30.27 2.65 0.49
N ASP A 269 -29.81 1.76 1.35
CA ASP A 269 -30.62 0.67 1.89
C ASP A 269 -31.99 1.21 2.27
N LYS A 270 -33.06 0.59 1.74
CA LYS A 270 -34.42 0.87 2.20
C LYS A 270 -34.44 0.57 3.70
N ILE A 271 -34.38 1.61 4.51
CA ILE A 271 -34.65 1.54 5.93
C ILE A 271 -36.10 1.04 6.02
N ILE A 272 -36.26 -0.24 6.33
CA ILE A 272 -37.57 -0.80 6.66
C ILE A 272 -37.91 -0.24 8.04
N PHE A 273 -38.64 0.86 8.06
CA PHE A 273 -39.34 1.29 9.25
C PHE A 273 -40.47 0.28 9.53
N PRO A 274 -40.66 -0.18 10.78
CA PRO A 274 -41.87 -0.93 11.14
C PRO A 274 -43.08 -0.06 10.82
N GLN A 275 -43.98 -0.54 9.97
CA GLN A 275 -45.29 0.09 9.80
C GLN A 275 -46.09 -0.13 11.08
N ASP A 276 -46.38 0.96 11.80
CA ASP A 276 -47.45 0.98 12.80
C ASP A 276 -48.79 0.84 12.07
N ASP A 277 -49.54 -0.19 12.43
CA ASP A 277 -50.93 -0.41 12.02
C ASP A 277 -51.84 0.69 12.61
N ALA A 278 -52.49 1.47 11.75
CA ALA A 278 -53.70 2.22 12.12
C ALA A 278 -54.65 2.37 10.92
N PRO A 279 -55.98 2.34 11.13
CA PRO A 279 -56.94 1.83 10.15
C PRO A 279 -57.42 2.85 9.11
N GLU A 280 -57.82 2.31 7.96
CA GLU A 280 -58.44 3.00 6.82
C GLU A 280 -59.67 3.82 7.21
N LEU A 281 -59.70 5.09 6.78
CA LEU A 281 -60.93 5.87 6.64
C LEU A 281 -61.15 6.16 5.16
N THR A 282 -62.20 5.54 4.64
CA THR A 282 -62.72 5.63 3.28
C THR A 282 -63.46 6.95 3.10
N ILE A 283 -63.07 7.77 2.11
CA ILE A 283 -63.93 8.83 1.56
C ILE A 283 -63.82 8.83 0.02
N GLN A 284 -64.98 8.67 -0.63
CA GLN A 284 -65.19 8.60 -2.07
C GLN A 284 -65.17 9.99 -2.77
N PRO A 285 -65.09 10.04 -4.12
CA PRO A 285 -64.53 11.17 -4.86
C PRO A 285 -65.56 12.20 -5.33
N GLY A 286 -65.13 13.47 -5.39
CA GLY A 286 -65.88 14.60 -5.92
C GLY A 286 -65.06 15.41 -6.93
N SER A 287 -65.71 15.81 -8.01
CA SER A 287 -65.19 16.27 -9.30
C SER A 287 -64.47 17.63 -9.38
N CYS A 288 -63.64 17.73 -10.43
CA CYS A 288 -63.52 18.84 -11.39
C CYS A 288 -62.52 20.00 -11.16
N THR A 289 -61.56 20.02 -12.10
CA THR A 289 -61.11 21.16 -12.93
C THR A 289 -60.14 22.19 -12.36
N LYS A 290 -58.88 22.18 -12.86
CA LYS A 290 -58.32 23.08 -13.91
C LYS A 290 -56.79 23.17 -13.81
N ASP A 291 -56.21 23.29 -14.99
CA ASP A 291 -54.79 23.25 -15.34
C ASP A 291 -53.92 24.38 -14.79
N SER A 292 -52.61 24.07 -14.89
CA SER A 292 -51.46 24.95 -15.16
C SER A 292 -51.01 25.96 -14.12
N ASP A 293 -49.80 25.74 -13.60
CA ASP A 293 -48.73 26.72 -13.81
C ASP A 293 -47.31 26.08 -13.71
N PRO A 294 -46.31 26.58 -14.46
CA PRO A 294 -44.97 26.02 -14.53
C PRO A 294 -43.91 26.80 -13.72
N ALA A 295 -42.79 26.12 -13.50
CA ALA A 295 -41.42 26.63 -13.48
C ALA A 295 -40.95 27.61 -12.38
N ASN A 296 -39.96 27.07 -11.64
CA ASN A 296 -38.59 27.59 -11.50
C ASN A 296 -38.19 28.49 -10.32
N SER A 297 -37.10 27.97 -9.71
CA SER A 297 -35.90 28.69 -9.29
C SER A 297 -35.89 29.24 -7.87
N ILE A 298 -35.37 28.43 -6.94
CA ILE A 298 -34.64 28.94 -5.79
C ILE A 298 -33.19 28.48 -5.90
N ARG A 299 -32.37 29.48 -6.25
CA ARG A 299 -30.92 29.52 -6.18
C ARG A 299 -30.52 29.52 -4.70
N LEU A 300 -29.70 28.57 -4.26
CA LEU A 300 -28.96 28.71 -3.00
C LEU A 300 -27.46 28.58 -3.27
N MET A 301 -26.77 29.70 -3.11
CA MET A 301 -25.35 29.72 -2.78
C MET A 301 -25.24 29.47 -1.27
N LEU A 302 -24.45 28.46 -0.90
CA LEU A 302 -23.31 28.49 0.03
C LEU A 302 -22.81 27.06 0.22
#